data_AF-A0AA92SA17-F1
#
_entry.id   AF-A0AA92SA17-F1
#
_cell.length_a   1.000
_cell.length_b   1.000
_cell.length_c   1.000
_cell.angle_alpha   90.00
_cell.angle_beta   90.00
_cell.angle_gamma   90.00
#
_symmetry.space_group_name_H-M   'P 1'
#
loop_
_entity.id
_entity.type
_entity.pdbx_description
1 polymer ?
#
loop_
_entity_poly.entity_id
_entity_poly.type
_entity_poly.pdbx_seq_one_letter_code
_entity_poly.pdbx_strand_id
1 'polypeptide(L)' 'MQQLLDFPEHVERTEPNRQRQLEPLAFDVDDSGLEWTVRDVIEELELLVEGKATMNHEDFVEGIREQARRLIK' A
#
# COMPACT_ATOMS: atom_id res chain seq x y z
N MET A 1 38.34 11.30 23.48
CA MET A 1 37.13 12.15 23.54
C MET A 1 37.09 12.93 22.24
N GLN A 2 36.24 12.54 21.29
CA GLN A 2 36.13 13.20 19.99
C GLN A 2 35.56 14.61 20.20
N GLN A 3 36.26 15.61 19.67
CA GLN A 3 35.84 17.01 19.72
C GLN A 3 34.53 17.18 18.94
N LEU A 4 33.54 17.79 19.59
CA LEU A 4 32.33 18.31 18.95
C LEU A 4 32.77 19.37 17.94
N LEU A 5 32.91 18.97 16.67
CA LEU A 5 33.13 19.88 15.56
C LEU A 5 31.93 20.82 15.49
N ASP A 6 32.22 22.12 15.37
CA ASP A 6 31.29 23.22 15.48
C ASP A 6 29.95 22.92 14.78
N PHE A 7 28.91 22.80 15.61
CA PHE A 7 27.54 22.52 15.18
C PHE A 7 27.04 23.38 14.00
N PRO A 8 27.40 24.68 13.86
CA PRO A 8 26.88 25.51 12.77
C PRO A 8 27.35 25.07 11.38
N GLU A 9 28.65 24.85 11.19
CA GLU A 9 29.21 24.46 9.88
C GLU A 9 28.74 23.07 9.46
N HIS A 10 28.62 22.15 10.43
CA HIS A 10 28.13 20.81 10.15
C HIS A 10 26.66 20.81 9.72
N VAL A 11 25.84 21.64 10.38
CA VAL A 11 24.43 21.82 10.01
C VAL A 11 24.34 22.46 8.64
N GLU A 12 25.01 23.58 8.37
CA GLU A 12 24.97 24.22 7.04
C GLU A 12 25.42 23.29 5.91
N ARG A 13 26.41 22.43 6.15
CA ARG A 13 26.87 21.44 5.17
C ARG A 13 25.88 20.29 4.95
N THR A 14 25.09 19.95 5.95
CA THR A 14 24.15 18.81 5.91
C THR A 14 22.72 19.22 5.59
N GLU A 15 22.35 20.49 5.77
CA GLU A 15 21.05 21.07 5.42
C GLU A 15 20.63 20.83 3.96
N PRO A 16 21.49 21.01 2.93
CA PRO A 16 21.13 20.71 1.55
C PRO A 16 20.76 19.24 1.33
N ASN A 17 21.42 18.32 2.05
CA ASN A 17 21.11 16.89 1.98
C ASN A 17 19.81 16.58 2.73
N ARG A 18 19.57 17.26 3.86
CA ARG A 18 18.33 17.17 4.62
C ARG A 18 17.13 17.67 3.81
N GLN A 19 17.25 18.80 3.10
CA GLN A 19 16.20 19.29 2.20
C GLN A 19 15.91 18.34 1.04
N ARG A 20 16.93 17.66 0.50
CA ARG A 20 16.72 16.62 -0.55
C ARG A 20 16.04 15.36 -0.01
N GLN A 21 16.18 15.06 1.27
CA GLN A 21 15.50 13.94 1.94
C GLN A 21 14.09 14.29 2.41
N LEU A 22 13.65 15.55 2.25
CA LEU A 22 12.26 15.99 2.43
C LEU A 22 11.46 15.89 1.11
N GLU A 23 11.91 15.08 0.14
CA GLU A 23 10.99 14.57 -0.87
C GLU A 23 9.87 13.81 -0.13
N PRO A 24 8.59 14.00 -0.51
CA PRO A 24 7.50 13.29 0.13
C PRO A 24 7.83 11.80 0.07
N LEU A 25 8.00 11.18 1.24
CA LEU A 25 8.17 9.75 1.29
C LEU A 25 6.91 9.14 0.69
N ALA A 26 7.01 8.01 -0.01
CA ALA A 26 5.85 7.34 -0.61
C ALA A 26 4.72 7.01 0.41
N PHE A 27 5.01 7.16 1.71
CA PHE A 27 4.10 6.99 2.83
C PHE A 27 3.30 8.26 3.21
N ASP A 28 3.66 9.44 2.68
CA ASP A 28 2.93 10.71 2.88
C ASP A 28 1.82 10.92 1.84
N VAL A 29 1.63 9.95 0.93
CA VAL A 29 0.42 9.89 0.11
C VAL A 29 -0.70 9.42 1.03
N ASP A 30 -1.67 10.30 1.25
CA ASP A 30 -2.96 10.01 1.86
C ASP A 30 -3.70 8.95 1.02
N ASP A 31 -3.31 7.69 1.16
CA ASP A 31 -4.00 6.52 0.61
C ASP A 31 -5.22 6.24 1.49
N SER A 32 -6.17 7.17 1.45
CA SER A 32 -7.44 7.12 2.18
C SER A 32 -8.40 6.02 1.68
N GLY A 33 -7.89 5.02 0.96
CA GLY A 33 -8.59 3.78 0.72
C GLY A 33 -7.77 2.89 -0.19
N LEU A 34 -7.12 1.87 0.40
CA LEU A 34 -6.45 0.76 -0.27
C LEU A 34 -7.08 0.49 -1.65
N GLU A 35 -6.46 0.99 -2.71
CA GLU A 35 -6.99 0.85 -4.07
C GLU A 35 -6.93 -0.64 -4.44
N TRP A 36 -8.09 -1.26 -4.65
CA TRP A 36 -8.16 -2.66 -5.04
C TRP A 36 -7.52 -2.83 -6.41
N THR A 37 -6.48 -3.66 -6.49
CA THR A 37 -5.83 -3.97 -7.75
C THR A 37 -6.53 -5.12 -8.46
N VAL A 38 -6.33 -5.22 -9.78
CA VAL A 38 -6.79 -6.38 -10.57
C VAL A 38 -6.21 -7.69 -10.03
N ARG A 39 -5.02 -7.65 -9.42
CA ARG A 39 -4.40 -8.82 -8.79
C ARG A 39 -5.20 -9.29 -7.59
N ASP A 40 -5.61 -8.38 -6.72
CA ASP A 40 -6.37 -8.72 -5.51
C ASP A 40 -7.70 -9.37 -5.89
N VAL A 41 -8.35 -8.90 -6.97
CA VAL A 41 -9.56 -9.52 -7.50
C VAL A 41 -9.31 -10.95 -8.00
N ILE A 42 -8.20 -11.19 -8.69
CA ILE A 42 -7.85 -12.53 -9.18
C ILE A 42 -7.60 -13.48 -8.01
N GLU A 43 -6.81 -13.06 -7.02
CA GLU A 43 -6.51 -13.88 -5.83
C GLU A 43 -7.79 -14.25 -5.07
N GLU A 44 -8.71 -13.30 -4.88
CA GLU A 44 -10.01 -13.57 -4.25
C GLU A 44 -10.89 -14.54 -5.08
N LEU A 45 -10.86 -14.44 -6.41
CA LEU A 45 -11.58 -15.38 -7.27
C LEU A 45 -11.01 -16.79 -7.19
N GLU A 46 -9.68 -16.94 -7.08
CA GLU A 46 -9.03 -18.24 -6.87
C GLU A 46 -9.49 -18.87 -5.56
N LEU A 47 -9.48 -18.10 -4.46
CA LEU A 47 -9.97 -18.57 -3.15
C LEU A 47 -11.44 -19.02 -3.19
N LEU A 48 -12.30 -18.27 -3.87
CA LEU A 48 -13.72 -18.64 -4.04
C LEU A 48 -13.88 -19.96 -4.81
N VAL A 49 -13.06 -20.18 -5.84
CA VAL A 49 -13.09 -21.41 -6.65
C VAL A 49 -12.56 -22.60 -5.84
N GLU A 50 -11.47 -22.44 -5.10
CA GLU A 50 -10.91 -23.47 -4.23
C GLU A 50 -11.87 -23.87 -3.11
N GLY A 51 -12.52 -22.88 -2.47
CA GLY A 51 -13.48 -23.09 -1.39
C GLY A 51 -14.86 -23.57 -1.84
N LYS A 52 -15.16 -23.60 -3.14
CA LYS A 52 -16.50 -23.87 -3.68
C LYS A 52 -17.10 -25.21 -3.22
N ALA A 53 -16.26 -26.22 -2.98
CA ALA A 53 -16.73 -27.54 -2.55
C ALA A 53 -17.28 -27.56 -1.11
N THR A 54 -16.83 -26.62 -0.27
CA THR A 54 -17.17 -26.53 1.16
C THR A 54 -18.01 -25.31 1.51
N MET A 55 -18.04 -24.31 0.62
CA MET A 55 -18.81 -23.08 0.78
C MET A 55 -20.27 -23.28 0.34
N ASN A 56 -21.19 -22.55 0.97
CA ASN A 56 -22.58 -22.56 0.54
C ASN A 56 -22.72 -21.85 -0.83
N HIS A 57 -23.80 -22.15 -1.56
CA HIS A 57 -23.98 -21.60 -2.90
C HIS A 57 -24.21 -20.08 -2.92
N GLU A 58 -24.88 -19.54 -1.91
CA GLU A 58 -25.24 -18.13 -1.83
C GLU A 58 -24.00 -17.25 -1.62
N ASP A 59 -23.14 -17.63 -0.69
CA ASP A 59 -21.85 -16.99 -0.39
C ASP A 59 -20.92 -17.02 -1.61
N PHE A 60 -20.87 -18.15 -2.32
CA PHE A 60 -20.10 -18.25 -3.57
C PHE A 60 -20.60 -17.23 -4.61
N VAL A 61 -21.91 -17.17 -4.83
CA VAL A 61 -22.51 -16.26 -5.81
C VAL A 61 -22.33 -14.80 -5.39
N GLU A 62 -22.45 -14.49 -4.10
CA GLU A 62 -22.21 -13.16 -3.57
C GLU A 62 -20.75 -12.73 -3.75
N GLY A 63 -19.79 -13.62 -3.44
CA GLY A 63 -18.37 -13.39 -3.64
C GLY A 63 -18.02 -13.08 -5.10
N ILE A 64 -18.53 -13.88 -6.05
CA ILE A 64 -18.32 -13.63 -7.48
C ILE A 64 -18.91 -12.27 -7.91
N ARG A 65 -20.11 -11.92 -7.41
CA ARG A 65 -20.74 -10.62 -7.73
C ARG A 65 -19.95 -9.45 -7.18
N GLU A 66 -19.38 -9.59 -5.99
CA GLU A 66 -18.57 -8.55 -5.39
C GLU A 66 -17.28 -8.31 -6.19
N GLN A 67 -16.59 -9.36 -6.60
CA GLN A 67 -15.42 -9.24 -7.48
C GLN A 67 -15.78 -8.61 -8.84
N ALA A 68 -16.94 -8.95 -9.41
CA ALA A 68 -17.43 -8.31 -10.63
C ALA A 68 -17.71 -6.81 -10.43
N ARG A 69 -18.24 -6.38 -9.28
CA ARG A 69 -18.45 -4.94 -8.99
C ARG A 69 -17.13 -4.19 -8.92
N ARG A 70 -16.09 -4.78 -8.34
CA ARG A 70 -14.76 -4.18 -8.20
C ARG A 70 -14.04 -4.00 -9.53
N LEU A 71 -14.34 -4.83 -10.54
CA LEU A 71 -13.75 -4.70 -11.88
C LEU A 71 -14.49 -3.72 -12.80
N ILE A 72 -15.77 -3.46 -12.54
CA ILE A 72 -16.65 -2.66 -13.41
C ILE A 72 -16.76 -1.21 -12.93
N LYS A 73 -16.55 -0.95 -11.63
CA LYS A 73 -16.48 0.40 -11.06
C LYS A 73 -15.08 0.97 -11.16
#